data_AF-A0A8T0E1X1-F1
#
_entry.id   AF-A0A8T0E1X1-F1
#
_cell.length_a   1.000
_cell.length_b   1.000
_cell.length_c   1.000
_cell.angle_alpha   90.00
_cell.angle_beta   90.00
_cell.angle_gamma   90.00
#
_symmetry.space_group_name_H-M   'P 1'
#
loop_
_entity.id
_entity.type
_entity.pdbx_description
1 polymer ?
#
loop_
_entity_poly.entity_id
_entity_poly.type
_entity_poly.pdbx_seq_one_letter_code
_entity_poly.pdbx_strand_id
1 'polypeptide(L)'
;MSCNLEKAFKRLPTYQEGFHDDLLCDGMTYVPFGKTGLDVSLLGLGGSELALVYGTPEEEDGIQTVIEGIRSGINYVDTAPYYGQGKAEIVLGKVHDVEFAKDTDIIVNETLPALEKVKEMGKIKFIGITGYSLSKLNKKLLEANLSSLKVGLSSHENNIKEEILTKYFKKLTVTHWENIEVNRYWGDLKKLNQQW
;
A
#
# COMPACT_ATOMS: atom_id res chain seq x y z
N MET A 1 44.30 -9.37 -20.94
CA MET A 1 43.52 -9.62 -19.71
C MET A 1 42.08 -9.88 -20.13
N SER A 2 41.67 -11.14 -20.17
CA SER A 2 40.26 -11.51 -20.38
C SER A 2 39.50 -11.22 -19.09
N CYS A 3 38.68 -10.18 -19.08
CA CYS A 3 37.72 -9.94 -18.00
C CYS A 3 36.74 -11.11 -18.01
N ASN A 4 36.74 -11.89 -16.92
CA ASN A 4 35.92 -13.07 -16.78
C ASN A 4 34.47 -12.62 -16.49
N LEU A 5 33.66 -12.50 -17.53
CA LEU A 5 32.27 -12.00 -17.50
C LEU A 5 31.26 -13.01 -16.92
N GLU A 6 31.71 -14.13 -16.35
CA GLU A 6 30.84 -15.21 -15.85
C GLU A 6 30.49 -15.12 -14.35
N LYS A 7 30.50 -13.93 -13.75
CA LYS A 7 29.76 -13.77 -12.49
C LYS A 7 28.31 -13.48 -12.84
N ALA A 8 27.47 -14.51 -12.79
CA ALA A 8 26.03 -14.32 -12.73
C ALA A 8 25.72 -13.34 -11.59
N PHE A 9 25.27 -12.14 -11.93
CA PHE A 9 24.88 -11.15 -10.93
C PHE A 9 23.73 -11.74 -10.12
N LYS A 10 23.93 -11.86 -8.80
CA LYS A 10 22.94 -12.44 -7.90
C LYS A 10 21.84 -11.41 -7.68
N ARG A 11 20.84 -11.42 -8.55
CA ARG A 11 19.59 -10.67 -8.34
C ARG A 11 18.85 -11.24 -7.13
N LEU A 12 18.13 -10.39 -6.42
CA LEU A 12 17.30 -10.83 -5.30
C LEU A 12 16.22 -11.80 -5.78
N PRO A 13 15.77 -12.75 -4.94
CA PRO A 13 14.59 -13.55 -5.22
C PRO A 13 13.32 -12.71 -5.47
N THR A 14 13.31 -11.47 -4.97
CA THR A 14 12.22 -10.49 -5.13
C THR A 14 12.38 -9.60 -6.37
N TYR A 15 13.41 -9.82 -7.19
CA TYR A 15 13.54 -9.11 -8.46
C TYR A 15 12.32 -9.36 -9.35
N GLN A 16 11.84 -8.30 -9.96
CA GLN A 16 10.67 -8.28 -10.83
C GLN A 16 11.01 -7.50 -12.09
N GLU A 17 10.93 -8.18 -13.24
CA GLU A 17 11.15 -7.60 -14.56
C GLU A 17 10.12 -6.49 -14.83
N GLY A 18 10.56 -5.40 -15.46
CA GLY A 18 9.73 -4.22 -15.74
C GLY A 18 9.49 -3.29 -14.54
N PHE A 19 9.67 -3.78 -13.31
CA PHE A 19 9.69 -2.93 -12.12
C PHE A 19 11.12 -2.53 -11.72
N HIS A 20 12.04 -3.48 -11.56
CA HIS A 20 13.42 -3.16 -11.19
C HIS A 20 14.22 -2.65 -12.39
N ASP A 21 15.19 -1.77 -12.13
CA ASP A 21 16.19 -1.37 -13.12
C ASP A 21 17.29 -2.42 -13.18
N ASP A 22 17.47 -3.04 -14.34
CA ASP A 22 18.44 -4.11 -14.56
C ASP A 22 19.87 -3.69 -14.23
N LEU A 23 20.30 -2.53 -14.72
CA LEU A 23 21.68 -2.08 -14.61
C LEU A 23 22.02 -1.74 -13.15
N LEU A 24 21.10 -1.08 -12.45
CA LEU A 24 21.29 -0.73 -11.05
C LEU A 24 21.23 -1.96 -10.16
N CYS A 25 20.30 -2.89 -10.42
CA CYS A 25 20.19 -4.14 -9.66
C CYS A 25 21.39 -5.07 -9.89
N ASP A 26 21.90 -5.16 -11.11
CA ASP A 26 23.10 -5.95 -11.41
C ASP A 26 24.35 -5.35 -10.75
N GLY A 27 24.40 -4.02 -10.59
CA GLY A 27 25.44 -3.31 -9.85
C GLY A 27 25.31 -3.41 -8.32
N MET A 28 24.17 -3.83 -7.78
CA MET A 28 23.91 -3.86 -6.35
C MET A 28 24.61 -5.05 -5.69
N THR A 29 25.38 -4.78 -4.63
CA THR A 29 25.99 -5.82 -3.80
C THR A 29 25.10 -6.13 -2.61
N TYR A 30 24.85 -7.42 -2.37
CA TYR A 30 24.12 -7.90 -1.19
C TYR A 30 25.05 -8.59 -0.21
N VAL A 31 24.88 -8.32 1.07
CA VAL A 31 25.71 -8.85 2.17
C VAL A 31 24.84 -9.53 3.23
N PRO A 32 25.34 -10.59 3.90
CA PRO A 32 24.60 -11.24 4.97
C PRO A 32 24.31 -10.28 6.13
N PHE A 33 23.05 -10.21 6.57
CA PHE A 33 22.63 -9.39 7.70
C PHE A 33 22.81 -10.15 9.01
N GLY A 34 24.03 -10.13 9.53
CA GLY A 34 24.38 -10.79 10.77
C GLY A 34 24.05 -12.29 10.74
N LYS A 35 23.28 -12.77 11.72
CA LYS A 35 22.85 -14.18 11.83
C LYS A 35 21.39 -14.41 11.42
N THR A 36 20.77 -13.44 10.74
CA THR A 36 19.34 -13.50 10.41
C THR A 36 19.03 -14.44 9.25
N GLY A 37 20.04 -14.80 8.45
CA GLY A 37 19.86 -15.56 7.21
C GLY A 37 19.34 -14.71 6.05
N LEU A 38 19.18 -13.40 6.24
CA LEU A 38 18.81 -12.45 5.20
C LEU A 38 20.06 -11.88 4.53
N ASP A 39 19.97 -11.65 3.22
CA ASP A 39 20.93 -10.85 2.47
C ASP A 39 20.33 -9.45 2.28
N VAL A 40 21.05 -8.40 2.70
CA VAL A 40 20.63 -7.01 2.56
C VAL A 40 21.52 -6.25 1.59
N SER A 41 20.97 -5.24 0.92
CA SER A 41 21.73 -4.35 0.06
C SER A 41 22.83 -3.67 0.87
N LEU A 42 24.04 -3.59 0.31
CA LEU A 42 25.19 -2.95 0.95
C LEU A 42 24.89 -1.48 1.30
N LEU A 43 24.06 -0.84 0.47
CA LEU A 43 23.48 0.47 0.75
C LEU A 43 22.04 0.30 1.27
N GLY A 44 21.75 0.88 2.42
CA GLY A 44 20.40 0.98 2.97
C GLY A 44 19.79 2.38 2.74
N LEU A 45 18.47 2.48 2.83
CA LEU A 45 17.74 3.74 2.77
C LEU A 45 17.33 4.17 4.20
N GLY A 46 17.76 5.35 4.62
CA GLY A 46 17.41 5.90 5.94
C GLY A 46 16.08 6.65 5.93
N GLY A 47 15.18 6.30 6.85
CA GLY A 47 13.80 6.80 6.88
C GLY A 47 13.59 8.16 7.55
N SER A 48 14.61 8.72 8.21
CA SER A 48 14.49 10.03 8.88
C SER A 48 14.08 11.13 7.90
N GLU A 49 14.57 11.11 6.67
CA GLU A 49 14.23 12.16 5.68
C GLU A 49 12.86 11.95 5.04
N LEU A 50 12.33 10.72 5.04
CA LEU A 50 10.94 10.43 4.68
C LEU A 50 9.94 11.13 5.62
N ALA A 51 10.41 11.57 6.78
CA ALA A 51 9.65 12.26 7.81
C ALA A 51 9.76 13.80 7.77
N LEU A 52 10.39 14.38 6.74
CA LEU A 52 10.52 15.83 6.53
C LEU A 52 11.32 16.53 7.65
N VAL A 53 12.37 15.88 8.15
CA VAL A 53 13.16 16.39 9.28
C VAL A 53 13.97 17.63 8.89
N TYR A 54 14.36 17.78 7.62
CA TYR A 54 15.04 18.97 7.10
C TYR A 54 14.32 19.56 5.88
N GLY A 55 13.20 20.24 6.12
CA GLY A 55 12.50 21.04 5.11
C GLY A 55 11.04 20.61 4.93
N THR A 56 10.45 20.97 3.79
CA THR A 56 9.09 20.57 3.41
C THR A 56 9.06 19.87 2.05
N PRO A 57 9.77 18.73 1.83
CA PRO A 57 9.42 17.85 0.73
C PRO A 57 7.94 17.45 0.81
N GLU A 58 7.28 17.29 -0.32
CA GLU A 58 5.92 16.75 -0.32
C GLU A 58 5.97 15.25 0.04
N GLU A 59 4.91 14.71 0.64
CA GLU A 59 4.84 13.28 1.00
C GLU A 59 5.14 12.37 -0.20
N GLU A 60 4.72 12.81 -1.39
CA GLU A 60 4.93 12.12 -2.66
C GLU A 60 6.41 11.98 -3.03
N ASP A 61 7.26 12.96 -2.70
CA ASP A 61 8.71 12.85 -2.93
C ASP A 61 9.33 11.75 -2.07
N GLY A 62 8.85 11.62 -0.82
CA GLY A 62 9.26 10.53 0.07
C GLY A 62 8.87 9.16 -0.49
N ILE A 63 7.65 9.03 -0.99
CA ILE A 63 7.15 7.80 -1.61
C ILE A 63 7.97 7.47 -2.86
N GLN A 64 8.20 8.44 -3.76
CA GLN A 64 9.00 8.22 -4.98
C GLN A 64 10.45 7.86 -4.66
N THR A 65 11.04 8.44 -3.61
CA THR A 65 12.39 8.10 -3.17
C THR A 65 12.49 6.64 -2.74
N VAL A 66 11.51 6.15 -1.98
CA VAL A 66 11.49 4.73 -1.57
C VAL A 66 11.28 3.82 -2.78
N ILE A 67 10.33 4.15 -3.66
CA ILE A 67 10.09 3.39 -4.89
C ILE A 67 11.37 3.28 -5.71
N GLU A 68 12.07 4.40 -5.94
CA GLU A 68 13.30 4.40 -6.74
C GLU A 68 14.44 3.63 -6.07
N GLY A 69 14.55 3.71 -4.73
CA GLY A 69 15.48 2.90 -3.96
C GLY A 69 15.24 1.40 -4.20
N ILE A 70 13.99 0.95 -4.09
CA ILE A 70 13.62 -0.46 -4.33
C ILE A 70 13.86 -0.84 -5.79
N ARG A 71 13.46 0.00 -6.75
CA ARG A 71 13.72 -0.23 -8.19
C ARG A 71 15.21 -0.39 -8.50
N SER A 72 16.06 0.32 -7.76
CA SER A 72 17.52 0.25 -7.84
C SER A 72 18.14 -0.94 -7.10
N GLY A 73 17.33 -1.77 -6.44
CA GLY A 73 17.76 -2.98 -5.74
C GLY A 73 17.99 -2.83 -4.23
N ILE A 74 17.67 -1.67 -3.62
CA ILE A 74 17.70 -1.52 -2.16
C ILE A 74 16.59 -2.38 -1.55
N ASN A 75 16.94 -3.24 -0.60
CA ASN A 75 15.97 -4.08 0.13
C ASN A 75 16.04 -3.87 1.66
N TYR A 76 16.82 -2.89 2.11
CA TYR A 76 16.97 -2.55 3.51
C TYR A 76 16.65 -1.07 3.73
N VAL A 77 15.53 -0.83 4.42
CA VAL A 77 15.05 0.50 4.79
C VAL A 77 15.01 0.59 6.30
N ASP A 78 15.68 1.59 6.87
CA ASP A 78 15.67 1.88 8.29
C ASP A 78 14.57 2.90 8.61
N THR A 79 13.81 2.69 9.69
CA THR A 79 12.77 3.62 10.15
C THR A 79 12.61 3.54 11.67
N ALA A 80 11.93 4.53 12.25
CA ALA A 80 11.63 4.56 13.67
C ALA A 80 10.35 5.38 13.95
N PRO A 81 9.59 5.06 15.00
CA PRO A 81 8.43 5.87 15.41
C PRO A 81 8.77 7.35 15.70
N TYR A 82 10.01 7.62 16.11
CA TYR A 82 10.47 8.99 16.36
C TYR A 82 10.61 9.82 15.08
N TYR A 83 10.83 9.19 13.92
CA TYR A 83 11.01 9.90 12.65
C TYR A 83 9.69 10.52 12.21
N GLY A 84 9.60 11.83 12.42
CA GLY A 84 8.41 12.62 12.11
C GLY A 84 7.17 12.18 12.88
N GLN A 85 7.34 11.60 14.08
CA GLN A 85 6.24 11.06 14.90
C GLN A 85 5.39 10.00 14.15
N GLY A 86 6.06 9.02 13.53
CA GLY A 86 5.44 7.92 12.79
C GLY A 86 5.20 8.22 11.30
N LYS A 87 5.46 9.45 10.84
CA LYS A 87 5.30 9.82 9.42
C LYS A 87 6.15 8.96 8.47
N ALA A 88 7.38 8.63 8.85
CA ALA A 88 8.24 7.79 8.01
C ALA A 88 7.62 6.39 7.79
N GLU A 89 7.03 5.79 8.83
CA GLU A 89 6.34 4.51 8.73
C GLU A 89 5.06 4.61 7.88
N ILE A 90 4.34 5.73 7.97
CA ILE A 90 3.17 6.01 7.13
C ILE A 90 3.57 6.11 5.65
N VAL A 91 4.64 6.85 5.33
CA VAL A 91 5.17 6.96 3.95
C VAL A 91 5.57 5.58 3.42
N LEU A 92 6.28 4.78 4.23
CA LEU A 92 6.65 3.41 3.83
C LEU A 92 5.43 2.52 3.61
N GLY A 93 4.37 2.67 4.41
CA GLY A 93 3.11 1.96 4.17
C GLY A 93 2.45 2.38 2.86
N LYS A 94 2.45 3.68 2.56
CA LYS A 94 1.84 4.25 1.35
C LYS A 94 2.54 3.85 0.05
N VAL A 95 3.81 3.48 0.08
CA VAL A 95 4.53 2.93 -1.09
C VAL A 95 3.82 1.69 -1.68
N HIS A 96 3.08 0.96 -0.85
CA HIS A 96 2.30 -0.21 -1.27
C HIS A 96 0.86 0.12 -1.68
N ASP A 97 0.45 1.39 -1.59
CA ASP A 97 -0.89 1.81 -1.99
C ASP A 97 -0.99 1.89 -3.53
N VAL A 98 -2.13 1.42 -4.06
CA VAL A 98 -2.47 1.52 -5.48
C VAL A 98 -2.39 2.96 -5.97
N GLU A 99 -2.68 3.93 -5.12
CA GLU A 99 -2.65 5.34 -5.49
C GLU A 99 -1.26 5.83 -5.89
N PHE A 100 -0.19 5.12 -5.53
CA PHE A 100 1.17 5.46 -5.95
C PHE A 100 1.75 4.46 -6.95
N ALA A 101 0.94 3.49 -7.40
CA ALA A 101 1.31 2.64 -8.53
C ALA A 101 1.42 3.49 -9.80
N LYS A 102 2.52 3.28 -10.55
CA LYS A 102 2.77 3.90 -11.87
C LYS A 102 1.67 3.56 -12.87
N ASP A 103 1.13 2.35 -12.76
CA ASP A 103 0.03 1.85 -13.58
C ASP A 103 -0.90 0.97 -12.73
N THR A 104 -2.20 1.24 -12.79
CA THR A 104 -3.22 0.45 -12.10
C THR A 104 -3.67 -0.77 -12.90
N ASP A 105 -3.17 -0.94 -14.13
CA ASP A 105 -3.43 -2.10 -14.98
C ASP A 105 -2.97 -3.41 -14.33
N ILE A 106 -1.93 -3.39 -13.48
CA ILE A 106 -1.52 -4.57 -12.71
C ILE A 106 -2.67 -5.10 -11.83
N ILE A 107 -3.53 -4.23 -11.32
CA ILE A 107 -4.67 -4.66 -10.51
C ILE A 107 -5.71 -5.35 -11.38
N VAL A 108 -5.94 -4.82 -12.58
CA VAL A 108 -6.93 -5.37 -13.51
C VAL A 108 -6.44 -6.67 -14.14
N ASN A 109 -5.16 -6.74 -14.47
CA ASN A 109 -4.58 -7.79 -15.30
C ASN A 109 -3.93 -8.91 -14.48
N GLU A 110 -3.57 -8.66 -13.22
CA GLU A 110 -2.92 -9.64 -12.35
C GLU A 110 -3.67 -9.84 -11.04
N THR A 111 -3.86 -8.78 -10.25
CA THR A 111 -4.43 -8.89 -8.89
C THR A 111 -5.86 -9.39 -8.90
N LEU A 112 -6.73 -8.80 -9.72
CA LEU A 112 -8.14 -9.21 -9.85
C LEU A 112 -8.26 -10.66 -10.35
N PRO A 113 -7.57 -11.09 -11.43
CA PRO A 113 -7.57 -12.49 -11.85
C PRO A 113 -7.06 -13.46 -10.78
N ALA A 114 -6.03 -13.09 -10.02
CA ALA A 114 -5.54 -13.92 -8.91
C ALA A 114 -6.60 -14.07 -7.80
N LEU A 115 -7.28 -12.97 -7.43
CA LEU A 115 -8.34 -12.98 -6.43
C LEU A 115 -9.59 -13.74 -6.91
N GLU A 116 -9.95 -13.65 -8.19
CA GLU A 116 -11.04 -14.46 -8.76
C GLU A 116 -10.72 -15.95 -8.69
N LYS A 117 -9.48 -16.38 -8.95
CA LYS A 117 -9.08 -17.79 -8.74
C LYS A 117 -9.24 -18.21 -7.27
N VAL A 118 -8.85 -17.38 -6.32
CA VAL A 118 -9.01 -17.65 -4.88
C VAL A 118 -10.51 -17.76 -4.51
N LYS A 119 -11.37 -16.97 -5.16
CA LYS A 119 -12.82 -17.02 -5.01
C LYS A 119 -13.43 -18.28 -5.63
N GLU A 120 -13.00 -18.67 -6.83
CA GLU A 120 -13.40 -19.94 -7.48
C GLU A 120 -13.01 -21.16 -6.64
N MET A 121 -11.87 -21.11 -5.96
CA MET A 121 -11.46 -22.13 -4.98
C MET A 121 -12.33 -22.16 -3.72
N GLY A 122 -13.30 -21.26 -3.57
CA GLY A 122 -14.19 -21.15 -2.42
C GLY A 122 -13.52 -20.61 -1.15
N LYS A 123 -12.29 -20.07 -1.25
CA LYS A 123 -11.55 -19.53 -0.09
C LYS A 123 -12.04 -18.16 0.34
N ILE A 124 -12.54 -17.37 -0.61
CA ILE A 124 -13.19 -16.07 -0.37
C ILE A 124 -14.49 -16.02 -1.18
N LYS A 125 -15.44 -15.20 -0.76
CA LYS A 125 -16.72 -15.01 -1.48
C LYS A 125 -16.75 -13.72 -2.30
N PHE A 126 -16.04 -12.70 -1.82
CA PHE A 126 -16.09 -11.35 -2.36
C PHE A 126 -14.69 -10.80 -2.56
N ILE A 127 -14.58 -9.91 -3.54
CA ILE A 127 -13.40 -9.10 -3.78
C ILE A 127 -13.86 -7.67 -3.53
N GLY A 128 -13.20 -7.00 -2.60
CA GLY A 128 -13.38 -5.59 -2.33
C GLY A 128 -12.04 -4.90 -2.46
N ILE A 129 -12.02 -3.76 -3.15
CA ILE A 129 -10.84 -2.92 -3.30
C ILE A 129 -11.15 -1.54 -2.72
N THR A 130 -10.28 -1.05 -1.84
CA THR A 130 -10.42 0.25 -1.17
C THR A 130 -9.20 1.11 -1.50
N GLY A 131 -9.36 2.45 -1.52
CA GLY A 131 -8.25 3.39 -1.76
C GLY A 131 -8.21 3.91 -3.19
N TYR A 132 -9.14 4.81 -3.55
CA TYR A 132 -9.11 5.44 -4.85
C TYR A 132 -9.39 6.94 -4.79
N SER A 133 -8.45 7.74 -5.30
CA SER A 133 -8.76 8.93 -6.07
C SER A 133 -9.68 8.55 -7.24
N LEU A 134 -10.80 9.26 -7.40
CA LEU A 134 -11.80 9.03 -8.47
C LEU A 134 -11.18 8.98 -9.87
N SER A 135 -10.03 9.62 -10.07
CA SER A 135 -9.28 9.62 -11.33
C SER A 135 -8.69 8.26 -11.72
N LYS A 136 -8.43 7.37 -10.75
CA LYS A 136 -7.81 6.04 -10.96
C LYS A 136 -8.82 4.90 -10.97
N LEU A 137 -10.09 5.18 -10.66
CA LEU A 137 -11.19 4.23 -10.73
C LEU A 137 -11.58 3.95 -12.18
N ASN A 138 -11.26 2.76 -12.67
CA ASN A 138 -11.79 2.28 -13.95
C ASN A 138 -13.07 1.45 -13.74
N LYS A 139 -13.83 1.27 -14.83
CA LYS A 139 -15.13 0.56 -14.81
C LYS A 139 -15.04 -0.85 -14.22
N LYS A 140 -13.95 -1.58 -14.50
CA LYS A 140 -13.75 -2.96 -13.99
C LYS A 140 -13.53 -2.98 -12.48
N LEU A 141 -12.77 -2.04 -11.94
CA LEU A 141 -12.54 -1.92 -10.49
C LEU A 141 -13.85 -1.55 -9.76
N LEU A 142 -14.63 -0.64 -10.35
CA LEU A 142 -15.96 -0.32 -9.85
C LEU A 142 -16.89 -1.54 -9.90
N GLU A 143 -16.91 -2.28 -11.01
CA GLU A 143 -17.72 -3.50 -11.15
C GLU A 143 -17.32 -4.58 -10.11
N ALA A 144 -16.03 -4.75 -9.84
CA ALA A 144 -15.55 -5.65 -8.79
C ALA A 144 -16.09 -5.25 -7.40
N ASN A 145 -16.01 -3.96 -7.06
CA ASN A 145 -16.58 -3.45 -5.80
C ASN A 145 -18.10 -3.59 -5.76
N LEU A 146 -18.81 -3.22 -6.84
CA LEU A 146 -20.27 -3.36 -6.91
C LEU A 146 -20.72 -4.82 -6.87
N SER A 147 -19.88 -5.77 -7.32
CA SER A 147 -20.19 -7.21 -7.21
C SER A 147 -20.31 -7.65 -5.75
N SER A 148 -19.51 -7.06 -4.85
CA SER A 148 -19.58 -7.31 -3.41
C SER A 148 -20.87 -6.76 -2.77
N LEU A 149 -21.52 -5.76 -3.38
CA LEU A 149 -22.80 -5.22 -2.91
C LEU A 149 -24.00 -6.02 -3.40
N LYS A 150 -23.91 -6.64 -4.59
CA LYS A 150 -25.02 -7.41 -5.19
C LYS A 150 -25.27 -8.73 -4.49
N VAL A 151 -24.25 -9.28 -3.86
CA VAL A 151 -24.31 -10.54 -3.11
C VAL A 151 -24.00 -10.16 -1.67
N GLY A 152 -25.02 -9.82 -0.90
CA GLY A 152 -24.84 -9.33 0.47
C GLY A 152 -24.03 -10.28 1.37
N LEU A 153 -23.62 -9.77 2.52
CA LEU A 153 -22.85 -10.54 3.51
C LEU A 153 -23.60 -11.80 3.96
N SER A 154 -22.89 -12.92 4.06
CA SER A 154 -23.43 -14.13 4.69
C SER A 154 -23.65 -13.92 6.19
N SER A 155 -24.39 -14.83 6.85
CA SER A 155 -24.64 -14.75 8.29
C SER A 155 -23.35 -14.73 9.11
N HIS A 156 -22.33 -15.49 8.68
CA HIS A 156 -21.02 -15.52 9.34
C HIS A 156 -20.27 -14.19 9.19
N GLU A 157 -20.26 -13.61 8.00
CA GLU A 157 -19.60 -12.32 7.74
C GLU A 157 -20.33 -11.17 8.44
N ASN A 158 -21.67 -11.22 8.54
CA ASN A 158 -22.41 -10.27 9.37
C ASN A 158 -22.00 -10.38 10.84
N ASN A 159 -21.84 -11.59 11.38
CA ASN A 159 -21.39 -11.76 12.77
C ASN A 159 -19.96 -11.21 12.97
N ILE A 160 -19.04 -11.47 12.04
CA ILE A 160 -17.68 -10.91 12.08
C ILE A 160 -17.73 -9.38 11.98
N LYS A 161 -18.53 -8.83 11.06
CA LYS A 161 -18.72 -7.39 10.91
C LYS A 161 -19.20 -6.77 12.22
N GLU A 162 -20.21 -7.34 12.86
CA GLU A 162 -20.71 -6.86 14.16
C GLU A 162 -19.66 -6.98 15.27
N GLU A 163 -18.86 -8.06 15.28
CA GLU A 163 -17.76 -8.22 16.22
C GLU A 163 -16.69 -7.14 16.03
N ILE A 164 -16.24 -6.90 14.79
CA ILE A 164 -15.24 -5.88 14.46
C ILE A 164 -15.76 -4.49 14.83
N LEU A 165 -17.00 -4.17 14.41
CA LEU A 165 -17.65 -2.90 14.72
C LEU A 165 -17.75 -2.70 16.23
N THR A 166 -18.09 -3.73 16.99
CA THR A 166 -18.25 -3.62 18.44
C THR A 166 -16.90 -3.53 19.17
N LYS A 167 -15.92 -4.32 18.74
CA LYS A 167 -14.64 -4.46 19.44
C LYS A 167 -13.68 -3.32 19.16
N TYR A 168 -13.66 -2.83 17.92
CA TYR A 168 -12.69 -1.84 17.47
C TYR A 168 -13.34 -0.48 17.20
N PHE A 169 -14.50 -0.42 16.53
CA PHE A 169 -15.09 0.85 16.13
C PHE A 169 -15.98 1.51 17.19
N LYS A 170 -16.77 0.75 17.96
CA LYS A 170 -17.56 1.29 19.09
C LYS A 170 -16.69 1.83 20.22
N LYS A 171 -15.42 1.42 20.27
CA LYS A 171 -14.43 1.94 21.23
C LYS A 171 -13.70 3.18 20.71
N LEU A 172 -13.89 3.56 19.45
CA LEU A 172 -13.47 4.86 18.93
C LEU A 172 -14.38 5.93 19.53
N THR A 173 -14.11 6.30 20.77
CA THR A 173 -14.48 7.63 21.25
C THR A 173 -13.74 8.66 20.40
N VAL A 174 -14.51 9.56 19.80
CA VAL A 174 -14.14 10.68 18.93
C VAL A 174 -12.67 11.12 19.09
N THR A 175 -11.84 10.83 18.09
CA THR A 175 -10.42 11.21 18.07
C THR A 175 -9.92 11.75 16.72
N HIS A 176 -10.79 11.94 15.70
CA HIS A 176 -10.38 12.59 14.45
C HIS A 176 -11.49 13.41 13.76
N TRP A 177 -11.04 14.23 12.82
CA TRP A 177 -11.73 15.37 12.19
C TRP A 177 -12.94 15.01 11.30
N GLU A 178 -13.03 13.79 10.76
CA GLU A 178 -14.14 13.36 9.88
C GLU A 178 -15.51 13.40 10.57
N ASN A 179 -15.57 13.17 11.89
CA ASN A 179 -16.84 13.24 12.62
C ASN A 179 -17.41 14.67 12.73
N ILE A 180 -16.59 15.70 12.57
CA ILE A 180 -17.07 17.10 12.60
C ILE A 180 -17.80 17.43 11.31
N GLU A 181 -17.24 17.04 10.16
CA GLU A 181 -17.85 17.25 8.85
C GLU A 181 -19.11 16.42 8.65
N VAL A 182 -19.12 15.16 9.10
CA VAL A 182 -20.31 14.30 9.02
C VAL A 182 -21.44 14.87 9.89
N ASN A 183 -21.16 15.32 11.11
CA ASN A 183 -22.17 15.96 11.96
C ASN A 183 -22.67 17.29 11.36
N ARG A 184 -21.78 18.08 10.76
CA ARG A 184 -22.12 19.32 10.07
C ARG A 184 -23.01 19.06 8.86
N TYR A 185 -22.65 18.10 8.01
CA TYR A 185 -23.41 17.65 6.85
C TYR A 185 -24.83 17.20 7.24
N TRP A 186 -24.97 16.34 8.26
CA TRP A 186 -26.28 15.92 8.74
C TRP A 186 -27.07 17.06 9.39
N GLY A 187 -26.40 18.01 10.05
CA GLY A 187 -27.02 19.22 10.58
C GLY A 187 -27.57 20.13 9.50
N ASP A 188 -26.83 20.33 8.42
CA ASP A 188 -27.22 21.18 7.29
C ASP A 188 -28.32 20.52 6.44
N LEU A 189 -28.28 19.19 6.26
CA LEU A 189 -29.38 18.42 5.68
C LEU A 189 -30.69 18.56 6.47
N LYS A 190 -30.64 18.51 7.81
CA LYS A 190 -31.83 18.69 8.65
C LYS A 190 -32.42 20.09 8.54
N LYS A 191 -31.58 21.13 8.39
CA LYS A 191 -32.06 22.51 8.17
C LYS A 191 -32.73 22.66 6.81
N LEU A 192 -32.17 22.05 5.77
CA LEU A 192 -32.78 22.04 4.44
C LEU A 192 -34.13 21.33 4.43
N ASN A 193 -34.29 20.25 5.19
CA ASN A 193 -35.55 19.50 5.32
C ASN A 193 -36.60 20.17 6.22
N GLN A 194 -36.28 21.28 6.88
CA GLN A 194 -37.24 22.10 7.66
C GLN A 194 -37.78 23.30 6.85
N GLN A 195 -37.34 23.47 5.61
CA GLN A 195 -37.74 24.57 4.71
C GLN A 195 -38.68 24.12 3.56
N TRP A 196 -39.24 22.90 3.64
CA TRP A 196 -40.26 22.36 2.73
C TRP A 196 -41.50 21.91 3.51
#